data_AF-A0A845R703-F1
#
_entry.id   AF-A0A845R703-F1
#
_cell.length_a   1.000
_cell.length_b   1.000
_cell.length_c   1.000
_cell.angle_alpha   90.00
_cell.angle_beta   90.00
_cell.angle_gamma   90.00
#
_symmetry.space_group_name_H-M   'P 1'
#
loop_
_entity.id
_entity.type
_entity.pdbx_description
1 polymer ?
#
loop_
_entity_poly.entity_id
_entity_poly.type
_entity_poly.pdbx_seq_one_letter_code
_entity_poly.pdbx_strand_id
1 'polypeptide(L)'
;MQELIIELKNLRKKLNENLKEIEIKGYEKAKTEYNYKIALSKEIRIERENKMPVTIINDVVKGKKEIAQLRFYRDNAASSYDVAYEKQRAIKLEIGIVEGQINAIRKGE
;
A
#
# COMPACT_ATOMS: atom_id res chain seq x y z
N MET A 1 -2.12 32.52 15.72
CA MET A 1 -1.17 32.51 14.58
C MET A 1 0.06 31.65 14.83
N GLN A 2 0.81 31.83 15.93
CA GLN A 2 2.00 31.01 16.23
C GLN A 2 1.68 29.51 16.38
N GLU A 3 0.56 29.17 17.03
CA GLU A 3 0.11 27.78 17.20
C GLU A 3 -0.16 27.08 15.85
N LEU A 4 -0.89 27.74 14.94
CA LEU A 4 -1.15 27.20 13.59
C LEU A 4 0.14 26.98 12.78
N ILE A 5 1.15 27.84 12.96
CA ILE A 5 2.45 27.67 12.30
C ILE A 5 3.18 26.45 12.87
N ILE A 6 3.09 26.20 14.17
CA ILE A 6 3.67 25.00 14.81
C ILE A 6 2.94 23.75 14.31
N GLU A 7 1.62 23.79 14.25
CA GLU A 7 0.80 22.70 13.73
C GLU A 7 1.13 22.38 12.27
N LEU A 8 1.23 23.38 11.40
CA LEU A 8 1.64 23.22 10.01
C LEU A 8 3.02 22.56 9.89
N LYS A 9 4.00 22.96 10.72
CA LYS A 9 5.32 22.32 10.77
C LYS A 9 5.23 20.85 11.17
N ASN A 10 4.39 20.53 12.16
CA ASN A 10 4.17 19.16 12.61
C ASN A 10 3.50 18.29 11.52
N LEU A 11 2.50 18.82 10.82
CA LEU A 11 1.84 18.14 9.70
C LEU A 11 2.81 17.88 8.55
N ARG A 12 3.68 18.85 8.21
CA ARG A 12 4.73 18.66 7.20
C ARG A 12 5.74 17.58 7.61
N LYS A 13 6.11 17.51 8.90
CA LYS A 13 6.97 16.43 9.42
C LYS A 13 6.29 15.06 9.26
N LYS A 14 5.03 14.94 9.69
CA LYS A 14 4.23 13.72 9.53
C LYS A 14 4.09 13.29 8.06
N LEU A 15 3.93 14.25 7.15
CA LEU A 15 3.86 13.98 5.71
C LEU A 15 5.17 13.36 5.20
N ASN A 16 6.31 13.91 5.60
CA ASN A 16 7.63 13.38 5.22
C ASN A 16 7.88 11.98 5.80
N GLU A 17 7.43 11.71 7.02
CA GLU A 17 7.51 10.38 7.63
C GLU A 17 6.61 9.38 6.90
N ASN A 18 5.38 9.78 6.54
CA ASN A 18 4.46 8.94 5.78
C ASN A 18 4.96 8.64 4.37
N LEU A 19 5.69 9.56 3.72
CA LEU A 19 6.34 9.27 2.43
C LEU A 19 7.34 8.11 2.52
N LYS A 20 8.14 8.06 3.59
CA LYS A 20 9.06 6.94 3.84
C LYS A 20 8.29 5.64 4.08
N GLU A 21 7.18 5.72 4.82
CA GLU A 21 6.29 4.57 5.06
C GLU A 21 5.72 4.01 3.74
N ILE A 22 5.31 4.88 2.82
CA ILE A 22 4.81 4.52 1.49
C ILE A 22 5.90 3.84 0.65
N GLU A 23 7.14 4.33 0.70
CA GLU A 23 8.26 3.74 -0.03
C GLU A 23 8.50 2.28 0.42
N ILE A 24 8.56 2.05 1.73
CA ILE A 24 8.73 0.71 2.32
C ILE A 24 7.57 -0.20 1.91
N LYS A 25 6.32 0.26 2.09
CA LYS A 25 5.14 -0.53 1.73
C LYS A 25 5.03 -0.79 0.23
N GLY A 26 5.47 0.15 -0.60
CA GLY A 26 5.51 0.00 -2.05
C GLY A 26 6.48 -1.10 -2.47
N TYR A 27 7.66 -1.14 -1.85
CA TYR A 27 8.61 -2.22 -2.04
C TYR A 27 8.03 -3.57 -1.58
N GLU A 28 7.39 -3.64 -0.42
CA GLU A 28 6.76 -4.86 0.10
C GLU A 28 5.64 -5.37 -0.83
N LYS A 29 4.78 -4.47 -1.33
CA LYS A 29 3.74 -4.79 -2.33
C LYS A 29 4.36 -5.40 -3.59
N ALA A 30 5.42 -4.80 -4.12
CA ALA A 30 6.10 -5.31 -5.31
C ALA A 30 6.78 -6.68 -5.05
N LYS A 31 7.44 -6.83 -3.90
CA LYS A 31 8.15 -8.06 -3.52
C LYS A 31 7.21 -9.23 -3.31
N THR A 32 6.08 -9.00 -2.64
CA THR A 32 5.06 -10.05 -2.39
C THR A 32 4.38 -10.49 -3.69
N GLU A 33 4.06 -9.56 -4.59
CA GLU A 33 3.56 -9.87 -5.93
C GLU A 33 4.57 -10.73 -6.73
N TYR A 34 5.84 -10.32 -6.74
CA TYR A 34 6.92 -11.04 -7.40
C TYR A 34 7.04 -12.48 -6.90
N ASN A 35 7.11 -12.67 -5.57
CA ASN A 35 7.22 -13.98 -4.94
C ASN A 35 6.00 -14.87 -5.26
N TYR A 36 4.79 -14.30 -5.18
CA TYR A 36 3.56 -15.00 -5.51
C TYR A 36 3.56 -15.48 -6.97
N LYS A 37 3.90 -14.62 -7.93
CA LYS A 37 3.92 -14.99 -9.36
C LYS A 37 4.93 -16.08 -9.67
N ILE A 38 6.10 -16.05 -9.05
CA ILE A 38 7.13 -17.08 -9.23
C ILE A 38 6.64 -18.42 -8.68
N ALA A 39 6.13 -18.44 -7.45
CA ALA A 39 5.65 -19.66 -6.83
C ALA A 39 4.47 -20.27 -7.61
N LEU A 40 3.49 -19.43 -7.99
CA LEU A 40 2.35 -19.84 -8.81
C LEU A 40 2.81 -20.47 -10.13
N SER A 41 3.75 -19.84 -10.83
CA SER A 41 4.24 -20.33 -12.13
C SER A 41 4.98 -21.66 -11.99
N LYS A 42 5.78 -21.83 -10.93
CA LYS A 42 6.47 -23.10 -10.64
C LYS A 42 5.48 -24.22 -10.39
N GLU A 43 4.49 -23.99 -9.53
CA GLU A 43 3.47 -24.98 -9.20
C GLU A 43 2.59 -25.36 -10.40
N ILE A 44 2.22 -24.39 -11.24
CA ILE A 44 1.50 -24.67 -12.49
C ILE A 44 2.32 -25.58 -13.40
N ARG A 45 3.64 -25.36 -13.48
CA ARG A 45 4.52 -26.20 -14.31
C ARG A 45 4.59 -27.63 -13.78
N ILE A 46 4.72 -27.80 -12.47
CA ILE A 46 4.74 -29.12 -11.81
C ILE A 46 3.44 -29.87 -12.07
N GLU A 47 2.29 -29.24 -11.87
CA GLU A 47 0.99 -29.89 -12.12
C GLU A 47 0.78 -30.22 -13.60
N ARG A 48 1.32 -29.39 -14.51
CA ARG A 48 1.29 -29.66 -15.94
C ARG A 48 2.16 -30.86 -16.32
N GLU A 49 3.34 -31.00 -15.72
CA GLU A 49 4.20 -32.19 -15.86
C GLU A 49 3.49 -33.45 -15.33
N ASN A 50 2.67 -33.31 -14.28
CA ASN A 50 1.79 -34.36 -13.73
C ASN A 50 0.54 -34.65 -14.58
N LYS A 51 0.45 -34.10 -15.80
CA LYS A 51 -0.68 -34.29 -16.73
C LYS A 51 -2.03 -33.80 -16.22
N MET A 52 -2.06 -32.90 -15.24
CA MET A 52 -3.30 -32.27 -14.80
C MET A 52 -3.95 -31.49 -15.97
N PRO A 53 -5.28 -31.54 -16.15
CA PRO A 53 -5.95 -30.78 -17.20
C PRO A 53 -5.80 -29.27 -17.02
N VAL A 54 -5.42 -28.57 -18.10
CA VAL A 54 -5.19 -27.11 -18.10
C VAL A 54 -6.41 -26.32 -17.63
N THR A 55 -7.62 -26.86 -17.83
CA THR A 55 -8.88 -26.26 -17.41
C THR A 55 -9.01 -26.10 -15.89
N ILE A 56 -8.38 -26.96 -15.09
CA ILE A 56 -8.50 -26.97 -13.62
C ILE A 56 -7.21 -26.65 -12.87
N ILE A 57 -6.04 -26.71 -13.54
CA ILE A 57 -4.73 -26.49 -12.90
C ILE A 57 -4.71 -25.20 -12.08
N ASN A 58 -5.25 -24.10 -12.62
CA ASN A 58 -5.22 -22.81 -11.93
C ASN A 58 -5.99 -22.83 -10.62
N ASP A 59 -7.14 -23.49 -10.58
CA ASP A 59 -7.98 -23.54 -9.39
C ASP A 59 -7.36 -24.44 -8.32
N VAL A 60 -6.81 -25.58 -8.75
CA VAL A 60 -6.10 -26.51 -7.87
C VAL A 60 -4.87 -25.85 -7.26
N VAL A 61 -4.01 -25.23 -8.07
CA VAL A 61 -2.77 -24.60 -7.61
C VAL A 61 -3.06 -23.41 -6.69
N LYS A 62 -4.07 -22.59 -7.00
CA LYS A 62 -4.47 -21.47 -6.11
C LYS A 62 -5.05 -21.95 -4.79
N GLY A 63 -5.63 -23.15 -4.76
CA GLY A 63 -6.11 -23.80 -3.54
C GLY A 63 -5.00 -24.40 -2.67
N LYS A 64 -3.78 -24.60 -3.21
CA LYS A 64 -2.65 -25.10 -2.42
C LYS A 64 -2.31 -24.12 -1.31
N LYS A 65 -2.15 -24.64 -0.09
CA LYS A 65 -1.93 -23.86 1.14
C LYS A 65 -0.82 -22.81 0.98
N GLU A 66 0.31 -23.19 0.39
CA GLU A 66 1.47 -22.31 0.22
C GLU A 66 1.16 -21.13 -0.74
N ILE A 67 0.51 -21.42 -1.87
CA ILE A 67 0.13 -20.41 -2.85
C ILE A 67 -0.97 -19.48 -2.30
N ALA A 68 -1.95 -20.05 -1.60
CA ALA A 68 -2.99 -19.29 -0.93
C ALA A 68 -2.41 -18.34 0.13
N GLN A 69 -1.41 -18.79 0.89
CA GLN A 69 -0.71 -17.97 1.88
C GLN A 69 0.09 -16.84 1.23
N LEU A 70 0.82 -17.11 0.14
CA LEU A 70 1.52 -16.07 -0.62
C LEU A 70 0.55 -15.04 -1.22
N ARG A 71 -0.61 -15.49 -1.71
CA ARG A 71 -1.67 -14.62 -2.20
C ARG A 71 -2.23 -13.73 -1.09
N PHE A 72 -2.45 -14.28 0.11
CA PHE A 72 -2.87 -13.51 1.27
C PHE A 72 -1.89 -12.39 1.61
N TYR A 73 -0.58 -12.70 1.67
CA TYR A 73 0.44 -11.67 1.96
C TYR A 73 0.50 -10.57 0.91
N ARG A 74 0.37 -10.94 -0.37
CA ARG A 74 0.29 -10.00 -1.49
C ARG A 74 -0.92 -9.08 -1.37
N ASP A 75 -2.10 -9.64 -1.13
CA ASP A 75 -3.35 -8.86 -1.01
C ASP A 75 -3.31 -7.95 0.22
N ASN A 76 -2.75 -8.42 1.34
CA ASN A 76 -2.53 -7.63 2.55
C ASN A 76 -1.52 -6.48 2.33
N ALA A 77 -0.42 -6.74 1.64
CA ALA A 77 0.57 -5.70 1.30
C ALA A 77 -0.03 -4.65 0.35
N ALA A 78 -0.85 -5.06 -0.61
CA ALA A 78 -1.57 -4.15 -1.49
C ALA A 78 -2.51 -3.22 -0.71
N SER A 79 -3.35 -3.79 0.16
CA SER A 79 -4.23 -3.03 1.03
C SER A 79 -3.46 -2.08 1.95
N SER A 80 -2.36 -2.55 2.55
CA SER A 80 -1.52 -1.75 3.44
C SER A 80 -0.89 -0.54 2.75
N TYR A 81 -0.47 -0.70 1.48
CA TYR A 81 0.03 0.40 0.65
C TYR A 81 -1.07 1.41 0.33
N ASP A 82 -2.26 0.94 -0.05
CA ASP A 82 -3.37 1.80 -0.41
C ASP A 82 -3.82 2.64 0.80
N VAL A 83 -3.88 2.05 2.00
CA VAL A 83 -4.13 2.76 3.26
C VAL A 83 -3.07 3.82 3.55
N ALA A 84 -1.79 3.53 3.28
CA ALA A 84 -0.73 4.52 3.47
C ALA A 84 -0.87 5.71 2.52
N TYR A 85 -1.33 5.46 1.28
CA TYR A 85 -1.62 6.50 0.30
C TYR A 85 -2.83 7.36 0.71
N GLU A 86 -3.88 6.75 1.24
CA GLU A 86 -5.03 7.49 1.80
C GLU A 86 -4.63 8.35 3.01
N LYS A 87 -3.79 7.82 3.90
CA LYS A 87 -3.21 8.60 5.01
C LYS A 87 -2.44 9.82 4.50
N GLN A 88 -1.69 9.70 3.42
CA GLN A 88 -1.00 10.83 2.79
C GLN A 88 -1.98 11.90 2.31
N ARG A 89 -3.08 11.50 1.66
CA ARG A 89 -4.12 12.40 1.16
C ARG A 89 -4.80 13.14 2.32
N ALA A 90 -5.12 12.44 3.40
CA ALA A 90 -5.66 13.04 4.61
C ALA A 90 -4.71 14.11 5.18
N ILE A 91 -3.41 13.82 5.31
CA ILE A 91 -2.43 14.79 5.80
C ILE A 91 -2.35 16.04 4.89
N LYS A 92 -2.40 15.86 3.56
CA LYS A 92 -2.42 16.98 2.61
C LYS A 92 -3.67 17.85 2.76
N LEU A 93 -4.83 17.23 3.00
CA LEU A 93 -6.08 17.94 3.26
C LEU A 93 -5.97 18.80 4.53
N GLU A 94 -5.48 18.22 5.62
CA GLU A 94 -5.26 18.95 6.88
C GLU A 94 -4.32 20.14 6.72
N ILE A 95 -3.22 19.96 5.97
CA ILE A 95 -2.30 21.07 5.64
C ILE A 95 -3.07 22.20 4.94
N GLY A 96 -3.92 21.88 3.95
CA GLY A 96 -4.72 22.87 3.24
C GLY A 96 -5.72 23.61 4.13
N ILE A 97 -6.34 22.91 5.10
CA ILE A 97 -7.23 23.52 6.09
C ILE A 97 -6.47 24.52 6.97
N VAL A 98 -5.32 24.13 7.52
CA VAL A 98 -4.49 24.99 8.37
C VAL A 98 -3.95 26.20 7.60
N GLU A 99 -3.53 26.01 6.34
CA GLU A 99 -3.13 27.12 5.47
C GLU A 99 -4.28 28.10 5.21
N GLY A 100 -5.50 27.58 5.00
CA GLY A 100 -6.72 28.37 4.89
C GLY A 100 -6.97 29.25 6.12
N GLN A 101 -6.88 28.66 7.31
CA GLN A 101 -7.04 29.37 8.59
C GLN A 101 -5.97 30.46 8.79
N ILE A 102 -4.70 30.16 8.47
CA ILE A 102 -3.62 31.16 8.53
C ILE A 102 -3.90 32.34 7.60
N ASN A 103 -4.41 32.07 6.40
CA ASN A 103 -4.73 33.10 5.42
C ASN A 103 -5.93 33.97 5.83
N ALA A 104 -6.97 33.39 6.44
CA ALA A 104 -8.11 34.14 6.98
C ALA A 104 -7.64 35.14 8.05
N ILE A 105 -6.87 34.66 9.04
CA ILE A 105 -6.31 35.51 10.11
C ILE A 105 -5.42 36.63 9.54
N ARG A 106 -4.65 36.37 8.47
CA ARG A 106 -3.82 37.38 7.81
C ARG A 106 -4.63 38.47 7.10
N LYS A 107 -5.82 38.14 6.61
CA LYS A 107 -6.72 39.08 5.93
C LYS A 107 -7.58 39.89 6.92
N GLY A 108 -7.55 39.54 8.21
CA GLY A 108 -8.36 40.20 9.24
C GLY A 108 -9.81 39.73 9.29
N GLU A 109 -10.10 38.57 8.69
CA GLU A 109 -11.32 37.79 8.87
C GLU A 109 -11.17 36.85 10.08
#